data_AF-A0A1C6JYD3-F1
#
_entry.id   AF-A0A1C6JYD3-F1
#
_cell.length_a   1.000
_cell.length_b   1.000
_cell.length_c   1.000
_cell.angle_alpha   90.00
_cell.angle_beta   90.00
_cell.angle_gamma   90.00
#
_symmetry.space_group_name_H-M   'P 1'
#
loop_
_entity.id
_entity.type
_entity.pdbx_description
1 polymer ?
#
loop_
_entity_poly.entity_id
_entity_poly.type
_entity_poly.pdbx_seq_one_letter_code
_entity_poly.pdbx_strand_id
1 'polypeptide(L)'
;MSKDELKQIMDMLCAYYPNHSFKDMKAVLQAWYEIMKDYTYQEAEKAIIGFTKNDQRDYPTFPHIGRIVALMEKERHKYRF
;
A
#
# COMPACT_ATOMS: atom_id res chain seq x y z
N MET A 1 -3.04 -8.18 -8.62
CA MET A 1 -1.57 -8.16 -8.68
C MET A 1 -1.03 -9.50 -8.24
N SER A 2 0.19 -9.85 -8.63
CA SER A 2 0.89 -11.05 -8.16
C SER A 2 1.43 -10.87 -6.73
N LYS A 3 1.86 -11.98 -6.11
CA LYS A 3 2.54 -11.92 -4.80
C LYS A 3 3.87 -11.17 -4.87
N ASP A 4 4.59 -11.28 -5.99
CA ASP A 4 5.86 -10.58 -6.20
C ASP A 4 5.66 -9.08 -6.38
N GLU A 5 4.63 -8.68 -7.13
CA GLU A 5 4.21 -7.29 -7.27
C GLU A 5 3.82 -6.70 -5.90
N LEU A 6 3.06 -7.44 -5.08
CA LEU A 6 2.73 -7.00 -3.73
C LEU A 6 3.98 -6.87 -2.86
N LYS A 7 4.95 -7.77 -2.99
CA LYS A 7 6.21 -7.68 -2.26
C LYS A 7 6.94 -6.39 -2.61
N GLN A 8 7.02 -6.03 -3.88
CA GLN A 8 7.64 -4.77 -4.31
C GLN A 8 6.94 -3.55 -3.71
N ILE A 9 5.61 -3.57 -3.70
CA ILE A 9 4.78 -2.54 -3.04
C ILE A 9 5.10 -2.41 -1.54
N MET A 10 5.26 -3.54 -0.85
CA MET A 10 5.62 -3.53 0.57
C MET A 10 7.05 -3.08 0.81
N ASP A 11 8.00 -3.48 -0.04
CA ASP A 11 9.39 -3.03 0.03
C ASP A 11 9.47 -1.50 -0.13
N MET A 12 8.68 -0.90 -1.03
CA MET A 12 8.57 0.56 -1.17
C MET A 12 8.05 1.23 0.11
N LEU A 13 6.98 0.71 0.71
CA LEU A 13 6.45 1.26 1.97
C LEU A 13 7.47 1.14 3.10
N CYS A 14 8.13 0.01 3.25
CA CYS A 14 9.19 -0.16 4.25
C CYS A 14 10.35 0.84 4.03
N ALA A 15 10.69 1.15 2.78
CA ALA A 15 11.70 2.16 2.47
C ALA A 15 11.25 3.58 2.85
N TYR A 16 9.97 3.91 2.69
CA TYR A 16 9.42 5.20 3.15
C TYR A 16 9.30 5.30 4.67
N TYR A 17 9.09 4.17 5.35
CA TYR A 17 8.88 4.08 6.79
C TYR A 17 9.93 3.16 7.45
N PRO A 18 11.23 3.51 7.42
CA PRO A 18 12.33 2.61 7.77
C PRO A 18 12.35 2.19 9.24
N ASN A 19 11.68 2.96 10.11
CA ASN A 19 11.56 2.65 11.54
C ASN A 19 10.47 1.61 11.84
N HIS A 20 9.71 1.19 10.83
CA HIS A 20 8.70 0.15 10.98
C HIS A 20 9.27 -1.22 10.62
N SER A 21 9.08 -2.21 11.50
CA SER A 21 9.46 -3.59 11.24
C SER A 21 8.31 -4.53 11.54
N PHE A 22 8.16 -5.54 10.69
CA PHE A 22 7.19 -6.60 10.87
C PHE A 22 7.84 -7.79 11.55
N LYS A 23 7.21 -8.34 12.59
CA LYS A 23 7.68 -9.56 13.26
C LYS A 23 7.65 -10.78 12.32
N ASP A 24 6.59 -10.87 11.50
CA ASP A 24 6.43 -11.92 10.49
C ASP A 24 6.00 -11.30 9.17
N MET A 25 7.00 -10.98 8.34
CA MET A 25 6.76 -10.40 7.02
C MET A 25 6.00 -11.35 6.08
N LYS A 26 6.15 -12.68 6.26
CA LYS A 26 5.45 -13.66 5.41
C LYS A 26 3.96 -13.65 5.71
N ALA A 27 3.58 -13.66 6.99
CA ALA A 27 2.18 -13.55 7.39
C ALA A 27 1.55 -12.23 6.93
N VAL A 28 2.29 -11.12 7.03
CA VAL A 28 1.83 -9.81 6.54
C VAL A 28 1.59 -9.81 5.04
N LEU A 29 2.55 -10.28 4.24
CA LEU A 29 2.39 -10.37 2.79
C LEU A 29 1.22 -11.27 2.40
N GLN A 30 1.02 -12.40 3.08
CA GLN A 30 -0.12 -13.29 2.81
C GLN A 30 -1.46 -12.60 3.14
N ALA A 31 -1.56 -11.91 4.28
CA ALA A 31 -2.78 -11.19 4.65
C ALA A 31 -3.08 -10.03 3.69
N TRP A 32 -2.07 -9.26 3.32
CA TRP A 32 -2.22 -8.14 2.38
C TRP A 32 -2.58 -8.63 0.98
N TYR A 33 -2.05 -9.78 0.56
CA TYR A 33 -2.36 -10.39 -0.73
C TYR A 33 -3.84 -10.73 -0.87
N GLU A 34 -4.46 -11.30 0.16
CA GLU A 34 -5.89 -11.61 0.11
C GLU A 34 -6.76 -10.37 -0.10
N ILE A 35 -6.32 -9.22 0.39
CA ILE A 35 -7.01 -7.94 0.27
C ILE A 35 -6.70 -7.25 -1.08
N MET A 36 -5.44 -7.34 -1.54
CA MET A 36 -4.94 -6.55 -2.66
C MET A 36 -4.91 -7.31 -4.00
N LYS A 37 -5.21 -8.61 -4.03
CA LYS A 37 -5.14 -9.45 -5.24
C LYS A 37 -5.97 -8.93 -6.42
N ASP A 38 -7.09 -8.27 -6.16
CA ASP A 38 -8.00 -7.71 -7.18
C ASP A 38 -7.62 -6.30 -7.66
N TYR A 39 -6.51 -5.75 -7.15
CA TYR A 39 -5.94 -4.49 -7.62
C TYR A 39 -4.74 -4.74 -8.51
N THR A 40 -4.52 -3.87 -9.48
CA THR A 40 -3.31 -3.86 -10.30
C THR A 40 -2.13 -3.30 -9.49
N TYR A 41 -0.90 -3.65 -9.89
CA TYR A 41 0.30 -3.06 -9.29
C TYR A 41 0.28 -1.52 -9.40
N GLN A 42 -0.11 -0.98 -10.57
CA GLN A 42 -0.13 0.44 -10.86
C GLN A 42 -1.13 1.21 -9.97
N GLU A 43 -2.28 0.61 -9.66
CA GLU A 43 -3.24 1.20 -8.71
C GLU A 43 -2.64 1.33 -7.31
N ALA A 44 -1.97 0.27 -6.83
CA ALA A 44 -1.33 0.26 -5.51
C ALA A 44 -0.14 1.22 -5.45
N GLU A 45 0.72 1.21 -6.46
CA GLU A 45 1.89 2.09 -6.58
C GLU A 45 1.45 3.56 -6.55
N LYS A 46 0.47 3.92 -7.38
CA LYS A 46 -0.07 5.29 -7.42
C LYS A 46 -0.69 5.70 -6.08
N ALA A 47 -1.44 4.80 -5.43
CA ALA A 47 -2.04 5.08 -4.12
C ALA A 47 -0.98 5.30 -3.03
N ILE A 48 0.10 4.51 -3.03
CA ILE A 48 1.19 4.65 -2.06
C ILE A 48 2.01 5.91 -2.30
N ILE A 49 2.41 6.18 -3.53
CA ILE A 49 3.13 7.42 -3.87
C ILE A 49 2.26 8.63 -3.52
N GLY A 50 0.96 8.57 -3.84
CA GLY A 50 0.01 9.61 -3.48
C GLY A 50 -0.13 9.78 -1.97
N PHE A 51 -0.18 8.69 -1.20
CA PHE A 51 -0.22 8.74 0.26
C PHE A 51 1.04 9.40 0.81
N THR A 52 2.23 8.88 0.47
CA THR A 52 3.51 9.34 1.00
C THR A 52 3.78 10.81 0.65
N LYS A 53 3.46 11.26 -0.57
CA LYS A 53 3.62 12.67 -0.98
C LYS A 53 2.74 13.63 -0.19
N ASN A 54 1.59 13.17 0.30
CA ASN A 54 0.63 13.96 1.06
C ASN A 54 0.71 13.69 2.56
N ASP A 55 1.69 12.92 3.01
CA ASP A 55 1.88 12.60 4.42
C ASP A 55 2.54 13.78 5.13
N GLN A 56 1.70 14.63 5.75
CA GLN A 56 2.13 15.83 6.47
C GLN A 56 2.28 15.60 7.98
N ARG A 57 2.32 14.34 8.44
CA ARG A 57 2.48 14.04 9.86
C ARG A 57 3.90 14.35 10.30
N ASP A 58 4.05 15.03 11.44
CA ASP A 58 5.36 15.31 12.04
C ASP A 58 6.14 14.02 12.36
N TYR A 59 5.40 12.93 12.66
CA TYR A 59 5.93 11.60 12.92
C TYR A 59 5.24 10.59 11.99
N PRO A 60 5.72 10.45 10.74
CA PRO A 60 5.11 9.58 9.75
C PRO A 60 5.29 8.11 10.17
N THR A 61 4.17 7.41 10.35
CA THR A 61 4.14 5.98 10.68
C THR A 61 3.58 5.15 9.53
N PHE A 62 3.98 3.88 9.50
CA PHE A 62 3.55 2.93 8.48
C PHE A 62 2.01 2.90 8.35
N PRO A 63 1.45 3.02 7.13
CA PRO A 63 0.02 3.11 6.94
C PRO A 63 -0.71 1.79 7.20
N HIS A 64 -1.93 1.87 7.73
CA HIS A 64 -2.85 0.74 7.73
C HIS A 64 -3.26 0.38 6.30
N ILE A 65 -3.33 -0.91 5.97
CA ILE A 65 -3.70 -1.38 4.62
C ILE A 65 -5.03 -0.80 4.13
N GLY A 66 -6.02 -0.67 5.02
CA GLY A 66 -7.33 -0.09 4.68
C GLY A 66 -7.25 1.35 4.17
N ARG A 67 -6.22 2.12 4.60
CA ARG A 67 -5.99 3.46 4.08
C ARG A 67 -5.53 3.45 2.62
N ILE A 68 -4.66 2.51 2.26
CA ILE A 68 -4.18 2.34 0.88
C ILE A 68 -5.32 1.87 -0.02
N VAL A 69 -6.11 0.89 0.44
CA VAL A 69 -7.30 0.39 -0.27
C VAL A 69 -8.30 1.51 -0.54
N ALA A 70 -8.61 2.35 0.46
CA ALA A 70 -9.52 3.47 0.28
C ALA A 70 -9.03 4.49 -0.79
N LEU A 71 -7.71 4.68 -0.93
CA LEU A 71 -7.14 5.54 -1.96
C LEU A 71 -7.25 4.92 -3.36
N MET A 72 -7.00 3.61 -3.48
CA MET A 72 -7.18 2.89 -4.74
C MET A 72 -8.65 2.94 -5.20
N GLU A 73 -9.59 2.69 -4.29
CA GLU A 73 -11.03 2.76 -4.59
C GLU A 73 -11.47 4.17 -4.98
N LYS A 74 -11.01 5.20 -4.26
CA LYS A 74 -11.29 6.59 -4.61
C LYS A 74 -10.84 6.91 -6.04
N GLU A 75 -9.67 6.42 -6.46
CA GLU A 75 -9.18 6.63 -7.82
C GLU A 75 -10.01 5.87 -8.86
N ARG A 76 -10.42 4.63 -8.60
CA ARG A 76 -11.34 3.87 -9.48
C ARG A 76 -12.66 4.60 -9.71
N HIS A 77 -13.24 5.14 -8.65
CA HIS A 77 -14.51 5.85 -8.72
C HIS A 77 -14.42 7.22 -9.39
N LYS A 78 -13.23 7.85 -9.42
CA LYS A 78 -13.02 9.14 -10.09
C LYS A 78 -13.26 9.08 -11.60
N TYR A 79 -13.17 7.90 -12.21
CA TYR A 79 -13.32 7.69 -13.66
C TYR A 79 -14.58 6.91 -14.04
N ARG A 80 -15.47 6.61 -13.09
CA ARG A 80 -16.80 6.05 -13.37
C ARG A 80 -17.77 7.22 -13.61
N PHE A 81 -17.89 7.61 -14.87
CA PHE A 81 -18.94 8.50 -15.37
C PHE A 81 -20.16 7.67 -15.79
#